data_AF-A0A0K0CU24-F1
#
_entry.id   AF-A0A0K0CU24-F1
#
_cell.length_a   1.000
_cell.length_b   1.000
_cell.length_c   1.000
_cell.angle_alpha   90.00
_cell.angle_beta   90.00
_cell.angle_gamma   90.00
#
_symmetry.space_group_name_H-M   'P 1'
#
loop_
_entity.id
_entity.type
_entity.pdbx_description
1 polymer ?
#
loop_
_entity_poly.entity_id
_entity_poly.type
_entity_poly.pdbx_seq_one_letter_code
_entity_poly.pdbx_strand_id
1 'polypeptide(L)'
;MRCLAAEGLMHRDLKADNVLVKERVCTCIISSCTPSSAADGYCQHCECRALDRLTMKVTDFGNTKKIKDEGDKRQSLVGTYAWMAPEAYKFQKYSEASDVWSFGVLLWELLTRKDPHQGCMPITVAFHVSTKGIDLPIADDCPLKWKDIMQSCWQVGF
;
A
#
# COMPACT_ATOMS: atom_id res chain seq x y z
N MET A 1 -3.56 0.76 -8.48
CA MET A 1 -4.85 0.16 -8.09
C MET A 1 -5.95 0.37 -9.13
N ARG A 2 -6.25 1.59 -9.59
CA ARG A 2 -7.29 1.82 -10.63
C ARG A 2 -7.18 0.95 -11.89
N CYS A 3 -5.96 0.63 -12.33
CA CYS A 3 -5.74 -0.27 -13.46
C CYS A 3 -6.29 -1.69 -13.20
N LEU A 4 -6.06 -2.27 -12.02
CA LEU A 4 -6.62 -3.57 -11.66
C LEU A 4 -8.14 -3.50 -11.53
N ALA A 5 -8.66 -2.46 -10.87
CA ALA A 5 -10.09 -2.25 -10.70
C ALA A 5 -10.82 -2.14 -12.05
N ALA A 6 -10.24 -1.42 -13.02
CA ALA A 6 -10.79 -1.31 -14.38
C ALA A 6 -10.85 -2.65 -15.12
N GLU A 7 -9.95 -3.58 -14.81
CA GLU A 7 -9.96 -4.96 -15.33
C GLU A 7 -10.82 -5.91 -14.48
N GLY A 8 -11.53 -5.40 -13.47
CA GLY A 8 -12.30 -6.20 -12.54
C GLY A 8 -11.43 -7.13 -11.70
N LEU A 9 -10.22 -6.71 -11.35
CA LEU A 9 -9.25 -7.49 -10.56
C LEU A 9 -9.01 -6.87 -9.19
N MET A 10 -8.81 -7.74 -8.21
CA MET A 10 -8.36 -7.41 -6.85
C MET A 10 -7.02 -8.10 -6.57
N HIS A 11 -6.09 -7.38 -5.96
CA HIS A 11 -4.73 -7.83 -5.66
C HIS A 11 -4.68 -8.78 -4.47
N ARG A 12 -5.36 -8.42 -3.37
CA ARG A 12 -5.53 -9.25 -2.14
C ARG A 12 -4.27 -9.47 -1.29
N ASP A 13 -3.18 -8.79 -1.61
CA ASP A 13 -1.94 -8.74 -0.79
C ASP A 13 -1.13 -7.47 -1.10
N LEU A 14 -1.77 -6.30 -1.08
CA LEU A 14 -1.09 -5.04 -1.36
C LEU A 14 -0.31 -4.56 -0.10
N LYS A 15 1.00 -4.38 -0.23
CA LYS A 15 1.94 -3.93 0.82
C LYS A 15 3.19 -3.31 0.19
N ALA A 16 4.05 -2.63 0.96
CA ALA A 16 5.23 -1.98 0.41
C ALA A 16 6.21 -2.95 -0.28
N ASP A 17 6.39 -4.19 0.23
CA ASP A 17 7.20 -5.23 -0.43
C ASP A 17 6.74 -5.54 -1.86
N ASN A 18 5.44 -5.38 -2.12
CA ASN A 18 4.82 -5.65 -3.40
C ASN A 18 4.78 -4.39 -4.30
N VAL A 19 5.54 -3.33 -3.95
CA VAL A 19 5.77 -2.14 -4.78
C VAL A 19 7.26 -1.98 -5.07
N LEU A 20 7.64 -2.22 -6.32
CA LEU A 20 9.02 -2.17 -6.77
C LEU A 20 9.33 -0.87 -7.50
N VAL A 21 10.56 -0.37 -7.31
CA VAL A 21 11.11 0.71 -8.13
C VAL A 21 11.71 0.10 -9.39
N LYS A 22 11.27 0.54 -10.58
CA LYS A 22 11.74 0.00 -11.86
C LYS A 22 13.21 0.37 -12.13
N GLU A 23 13.64 1.54 -11.70
CA GLU A 23 14.94 2.11 -12.06
C GLU A 23 15.99 2.02 -10.95
N ARG A 24 17.26 2.17 -11.32
CA ARG A 24 18.33 2.39 -10.35
C ARG A 24 18.18 3.79 -9.76
N VAL A 25 18.07 3.87 -8.44
CA VAL A 25 17.87 5.14 -7.72
C VAL A 25 19.18 5.88 -7.58
N CYS A 26 19.18 7.18 -7.89
CA CYS A 26 20.33 8.03 -7.64
C CYS A 26 20.49 8.26 -6.12
N THR A 27 21.64 7.86 -5.59
CA THR A 27 22.03 8.09 -4.18
C THR A 27 23.14 9.12 -4.05
N CYS A 28 23.49 9.84 -5.11
CA CYS A 28 24.40 10.98 -5.06
C CYS A 28 23.72 12.10 -4.25
N ILE A 29 23.99 12.13 -2.95
CA ILE A 29 23.32 12.96 -1.94
C ILE A 29 23.39 14.45 -2.33
N ILE A 30 22.23 15.04 -2.65
CA ILE A 30 21.69 16.42 -2.46
C ILE A 30 22.60 17.68 -2.64
N SER A 31 23.93 17.63 -2.72
CA SER A 31 24.78 18.82 -2.89
C SER A 31 25.13 19.15 -4.34
N SER A 32 25.05 18.19 -5.28
CA SER A 32 25.48 18.39 -6.68
C SER A 32 24.44 18.05 -7.74
N CYS A 33 23.38 17.32 -7.40
CA CYS A 33 22.31 16.96 -8.33
C CYS A 33 21.04 17.74 -7.99
N THR A 34 20.96 18.96 -8.51
CA THR A 34 19.73 19.75 -8.44
C THR A 34 18.73 19.21 -9.46
N PRO A 35 17.40 19.37 -9.27
CA PRO A 35 16.41 18.96 -10.28
C PRO A 35 16.67 19.60 -11.66
N SER A 36 17.33 20.76 -11.68
CA SER A 36 17.79 21.49 -12.86
C SER A 36 18.99 20.87 -13.58
N SER A 37 19.77 20.00 -12.94
CA SER A 37 20.94 19.32 -13.55
C SER A 37 20.63 17.94 -14.12
N ALA A 38 19.42 17.41 -13.90
CA ALA A 38 19.00 16.12 -14.44
C ALA A 38 18.34 16.34 -15.82
N ALA A 39 19.11 16.27 -16.89
CA ALA A 39 18.52 16.15 -18.23
C ALA A 39 17.62 14.90 -18.26
N ASP A 40 16.34 15.10 -18.57
CA ASP A 40 15.32 14.04 -18.66
C ASP A 40 15.11 13.19 -17.38
N GLY A 41 15.49 13.70 -16.21
CA GLY A 41 15.30 13.02 -14.93
C GLY A 41 16.38 11.99 -14.56
N TYR A 42 17.51 11.99 -15.27
CA TYR A 42 18.68 11.16 -14.98
C TYR A 42 19.83 12.00 -14.40
N CYS A 43 20.54 11.43 -13.43
CA CYS A 43 21.72 12.04 -12.83
C CYS A 43 22.88 12.04 -13.83
N GLN A 44 23.47 13.21 -14.09
CA GLN A 44 24.63 13.32 -15.00
C GLN A 44 25.92 12.68 -14.47
N HIS A 45 25.99 12.39 -13.17
CA HIS A 45 27.19 11.82 -12.56
C HIS A 45 27.18 10.28 -12.53
N CYS A 46 26.03 9.67 -12.24
CA CYS A 46 25.93 8.22 -12.05
C CYS A 46 24.92 7.53 -12.97
N GLU A 47 24.26 8.30 -13.85
CA GLU A 47 23.25 7.83 -14.80
C GLU A 47 22.03 7.14 -14.14
N CYS A 48 21.88 7.24 -12.82
CA CYS A 48 20.72 6.75 -12.09
C CYS A 48 19.56 7.75 -12.14
N ARG A 49 18.33 7.28 -11.92
CA ARG A 49 17.13 8.11 -11.98
C ARG A 49 16.94 8.93 -10.70
N ALA A 50 16.52 10.18 -10.86
CA ALA A 50 16.24 11.07 -9.74
C ALA A 50 15.07 10.55 -8.90
N LEU A 51 15.12 10.79 -7.58
CA LEU A 51 14.17 10.25 -6.60
C LEU A 51 12.72 10.70 -6.87
N ASP A 52 12.53 11.94 -7.33
CA ASP A 52 11.24 12.53 -7.68
C ASP A 52 10.72 12.10 -9.07
N ARG A 53 11.49 11.29 -9.80
CA ARG A 53 11.15 10.81 -11.14
C ARG A 53 11.00 9.29 -11.21
N LEU A 54 11.05 8.56 -10.10
CA LEU A 54 10.96 7.10 -10.12
C LEU A 54 9.62 6.57 -10.64
N THR A 55 9.64 5.42 -11.32
CA THR A 55 8.44 4.65 -11.63
C THR A 55 8.27 3.53 -10.61
N MET A 56 7.18 3.58 -9.85
CA MET A 56 6.77 2.48 -8.98
C MET A 56 5.88 1.50 -9.74
N LYS A 57 6.06 0.20 -9.48
CA LYS A 57 5.28 -0.90 -10.07
C LYS A 57 4.76 -1.83 -8.98
N VAL A 58 3.47 -2.13 -9.05
CA VAL A 58 2.85 -3.17 -8.22
C VAL A 58 3.24 -4.54 -8.78
N THR A 59 3.59 -5.48 -7.91
CA THR A 59 4.02 -6.85 -8.24
C THR A 59 3.31 -7.88 -7.36
N ASP A 60 3.64 -9.15 -7.55
CA ASP A 60 3.10 -10.30 -6.80
C ASP A 60 1.58 -10.49 -6.96
N PHE A 61 1.20 -10.80 -8.20
CA PHE A 61 -0.17 -11.13 -8.56
C PHE A 61 -0.56 -12.57 -8.21
N GLY A 62 0.25 -13.31 -7.44
CA GLY A 62 -0.01 -14.72 -7.10
C GLY A 62 -1.33 -14.94 -6.36
N ASN A 63 -1.79 -13.92 -5.63
CA ASN A 63 -3.07 -13.92 -4.89
C ASN A 63 -4.22 -13.22 -5.63
N THR A 64 -3.96 -12.64 -6.80
CA THR A 64 -4.93 -11.83 -7.55
C THR A 64 -6.11 -12.67 -8.00
N LYS A 65 -7.31 -12.10 -7.93
CA LYS A 65 -8.55 -12.73 -8.43
C LYS A 65 -9.43 -11.73 -9.16
N LYS A 66 -10.24 -12.24 -10.08
CA LYS A 66 -11.38 -11.50 -10.63
C LYS A 66 -12.39 -11.21 -9.53
N ILE A 67 -12.89 -9.99 -9.52
CA ILE A 67 -14.13 -9.62 -8.84
C ILE A 67 -15.23 -10.39 -9.58
N LYS A 68 -15.76 -11.42 -8.93
CA LYS A 68 -16.89 -12.19 -9.48
C LYS A 68 -18.18 -11.60 -8.93
N ASP A 69 -19.19 -11.46 -9.79
CA ASP A 69 -20.56 -11.12 -9.38
C ASP A 69 -21.28 -12.25 -8.60
N GLU A 70 -20.64 -13.40 -8.43
CA GLU A 70 -21.31 -14.61 -7.95
C GLU A 70 -21.14 -14.83 -6.44
N GLY A 71 -22.06 -14.22 -5.70
CA GLY A 71 -22.77 -14.77 -4.53
C GLY A 71 -21.95 -15.36 -3.40
N ASP A 72 -21.87 -14.63 -2.28
CA ASP A 72 -21.62 -15.01 -0.87
C ASP A 72 -20.62 -16.15 -0.53
N LYS A 73 -19.86 -16.65 -1.49
CA LYS A 73 -18.89 -17.71 -1.30
C LYS A 73 -17.64 -17.12 -0.69
N ARG A 74 -17.32 -17.61 0.52
CA ARG A 74 -16.06 -17.35 1.20
C ARG A 74 -14.88 -17.64 0.28
N GLN A 75 -13.97 -16.69 0.18
CA GLN A 75 -12.75 -16.83 -0.61
C GLN A 75 -11.64 -17.47 0.24
N SER A 76 -10.53 -17.87 -0.39
CA SER A 76 -9.34 -18.31 0.34
C SER A 76 -8.78 -17.15 1.16
N LEU A 77 -8.59 -17.34 2.47
CA LEU A 77 -7.90 -16.35 3.31
C LEU A 77 -6.43 -16.29 2.90
N VAL A 78 -6.04 -15.19 2.26
CA VAL A 78 -4.68 -14.90 1.79
C VAL A 78 -4.32 -13.45 2.10
N GLY A 79 -3.03 -13.15 2.04
CA GLY A 79 -2.49 -11.83 2.27
C GLY A 79 -1.85 -11.67 3.65
N THR A 80 -1.22 -10.52 3.84
CA THR A 80 -0.45 -10.21 5.04
C THR A 80 -1.33 -9.46 6.05
N TYR A 81 -1.62 -10.08 7.20
CA TYR A 81 -2.67 -9.66 8.16
C TYR A 81 -2.67 -8.17 8.54
N ALA A 82 -1.50 -7.55 8.72
CA ALA A 82 -1.43 -6.14 9.13
C ALA A 82 -1.92 -5.14 8.06
N TRP A 83 -1.98 -5.55 6.79
CA TRP A 83 -2.51 -4.75 5.68
C TRP A 83 -3.94 -5.17 5.30
N MET A 84 -4.49 -6.22 5.90
CA MET A 84 -5.80 -6.77 5.51
C MET A 84 -6.96 -5.96 6.08
N ALA A 85 -7.97 -5.76 5.23
CA ALA A 85 -9.23 -5.14 5.59
C ALA A 85 -10.07 -6.03 6.54
N PRO A 86 -10.95 -5.45 7.38
CA PRO A 86 -11.70 -6.18 8.37
C PRO A 86 -12.62 -7.29 7.85
N GLU A 87 -13.25 -7.05 6.72
CA GLU A 87 -14.10 -8.01 6.02
C GLU A 87 -13.32 -9.20 5.48
N ALA A 88 -12.02 -9.04 5.16
CA ALA A 88 -11.18 -10.09 4.61
C ALA A 88 -10.92 -11.20 5.63
N TYR A 89 -10.60 -10.87 6.88
CA TYR A 89 -10.43 -11.91 7.92
C TYR A 89 -11.75 -12.33 8.58
N LYS A 90 -12.77 -11.45 8.67
CA LYS A 90 -14.07 -11.82 9.29
C LYS A 90 -14.91 -12.73 8.41
N PHE A 91 -14.97 -12.41 7.12
CA PHE A 91 -15.93 -13.02 6.20
C PHE A 91 -15.26 -13.68 5.00
N GLN A 92 -13.92 -13.59 4.90
CA GLN A 92 -13.19 -14.05 3.71
C GLN A 92 -13.74 -13.42 2.44
N LYS A 93 -14.16 -12.16 2.55
CA LYS A 93 -14.66 -11.33 1.45
C LYS A 93 -13.57 -10.34 1.08
N TYR A 94 -13.23 -10.30 -0.20
CA TYR A 94 -12.29 -9.33 -0.74
C TYR A 94 -13.01 -8.57 -1.86
N SER A 95 -12.69 -7.28 -1.96
CA SER A 95 -13.24 -6.37 -2.94
C SER A 95 -12.19 -5.33 -3.34
N GLU A 96 -12.53 -4.44 -4.26
CA GLU A 96 -11.72 -3.24 -4.51
C GLU A 96 -11.53 -2.42 -3.22
N ALA A 97 -12.55 -2.33 -2.36
CA ALA A 97 -12.45 -1.62 -1.08
C ALA A 97 -11.42 -2.25 -0.14
N SER A 98 -11.28 -3.58 -0.18
CA SER A 98 -10.26 -4.29 0.60
C SER A 98 -8.84 -3.93 0.14
N ASP A 99 -8.62 -3.76 -1.16
CA ASP A 99 -7.36 -3.28 -1.72
C ASP A 99 -7.10 -1.80 -1.39
N VAL A 100 -8.15 -0.97 -1.31
CA VAL A 100 -8.06 0.44 -0.87
C VAL A 100 -7.67 0.53 0.60
N TRP A 101 -8.21 -0.33 1.46
CA TRP A 101 -7.79 -0.43 2.86
C TRP A 101 -6.29 -0.73 2.96
N SER A 102 -5.83 -1.76 2.25
CA SER A 102 -4.41 -2.14 2.21
C SER A 102 -3.52 -1.00 1.69
N PHE A 103 -4.02 -0.22 0.72
CA PHE A 103 -3.33 0.99 0.25
C PHE A 103 -3.18 2.05 1.34
N GLY A 104 -4.16 2.23 2.22
CA GLY A 104 -4.05 3.12 3.38
C GLY A 104 -2.95 2.69 4.35
N VAL A 105 -2.82 1.39 4.63
CA VAL A 105 -1.74 0.84 5.47
C VAL A 105 -0.38 1.01 4.79
N LEU A 106 -0.30 0.78 3.48
CA LEU A 106 0.91 0.99 2.68
C LEU A 106 1.37 2.46 2.73
N LEU A 107 0.45 3.43 2.61
CA LEU A 107 0.80 4.85 2.74
C LEU A 107 1.35 5.16 4.14
N TRP A 108 0.74 4.61 5.18
CA TRP A 108 1.20 4.77 6.55
C TRP A 108 2.63 4.22 6.74
N GLU A 109 2.89 3.03 6.21
CA GLU A 109 4.20 2.38 6.21
C GLU A 109 5.27 3.25 5.50
N LEU A 110 4.96 3.79 4.32
CA LEU A 110 5.87 4.66 3.58
C LEU A 110 6.20 5.97 4.33
N LEU A 111 5.21 6.58 4.97
CA LEU A 111 5.36 7.85 5.68
C LEU A 111 6.14 7.68 6.98
N THR A 112 5.86 6.61 7.72
CA THR A 112 6.46 6.37 9.04
C THR A 112 7.76 5.57 8.97
N ARG A 113 7.98 4.83 7.87
CA ARG A 113 9.04 3.83 7.69
C ARG A 113 9.04 2.77 8.79
N LYS A 114 7.86 2.41 9.28
CA LYS A 114 7.66 1.41 10.33
C LYS A 114 6.83 0.25 9.79
N ASP A 115 7.08 -0.93 10.35
CA ASP A 115 6.24 -2.09 10.11
C ASP A 115 4.88 -1.90 10.83
N PRO A 116 3.74 -2.04 10.14
CA PRO A 116 2.43 -1.93 10.78
C PRO A 116 2.26 -3.04 11.82
N HIS A 117 1.81 -2.64 13.02
CA HIS A 117 1.61 -3.54 14.17
C HIS A 117 2.84 -4.40 14.51
N GLN A 118 4.05 -3.84 14.36
CA GLN A 118 5.30 -4.54 14.65
C GLN A 118 5.28 -5.29 15.99
N GLY A 119 5.70 -6.55 15.97
CA GLY A 119 5.76 -7.41 17.17
C GLY A 119 4.41 -7.98 17.64
N CYS A 120 3.30 -7.66 16.97
CA CYS A 120 2.00 -8.24 17.27
C CYS A 120 1.78 -9.55 16.49
N MET A 121 1.10 -10.51 17.13
CA MET A 121 0.68 -11.74 16.46
C MET A 121 -0.42 -11.43 15.42
N PRO A 122 -0.41 -12.05 14.22
CA PRO A 122 -1.37 -11.76 13.15
C PRO A 122 -2.85 -11.82 13.59
N ILE A 123 -3.20 -12.82 14.40
CA ILE A 123 -4.57 -12.98 14.91
C ILE A 123 -4.96 -11.87 15.90
N THR A 124 -4.01 -11.35 16.67
CA THR A 124 -4.23 -10.23 17.59
C THR A 124 -4.52 -8.95 16.82
N VAL A 125 -3.80 -8.71 15.72
CA VAL A 125 -4.05 -7.56 14.83
C VAL A 125 -5.44 -7.67 14.22
N ALA A 126 -5.79 -8.82 13.64
CA ALA A 126 -7.12 -9.04 13.08
C ALA A 126 -8.23 -8.83 14.11
N PHE A 127 -8.06 -9.34 15.33
CA PHE A 127 -9.04 -9.15 16.41
C PHE A 127 -9.14 -7.69 16.83
N HIS A 128 -8.02 -6.98 16.98
CA HIS A 128 -8.02 -5.58 17.38
C HIS A 128 -8.70 -4.70 16.32
N VAL A 129 -8.25 -4.81 15.07
CA VAL A 129 -8.82 -4.03 13.95
C VAL A 129 -10.30 -4.36 13.74
N SER A 130 -10.69 -5.63 13.95
CA SER A 130 -12.09 -6.07 13.91
C SER A 130 -13.00 -5.33 14.90
N THR A 131 -12.49 -5.06 16.09
CA THR A 131 -13.30 -4.70 17.26
C THR A 131 -13.21 -3.22 17.59
N LYS A 132 -12.05 -2.61 17.33
CA LYS A 132 -11.75 -1.22 17.67
C LYS A 132 -11.50 -0.33 16.46
N GLY A 133 -11.40 -0.93 15.26
CA GLY A 133 -10.94 -0.23 14.06
C GLY A 133 -9.42 -0.12 14.01
N ILE A 134 -8.93 0.59 13.00
CA ILE A 134 -7.50 0.79 12.79
C ILE A 134 -6.90 1.76 13.82
N ASP A 135 -5.76 1.40 14.38
CA ASP A 135 -5.08 2.09 15.48
C ASP A 135 -3.63 2.48 15.15
N LEU A 136 -3.28 2.53 13.86
CA LEU A 136 -1.94 2.93 13.42
C LEU A 136 -1.66 4.40 13.77
N PRO A 137 -0.57 4.71 14.51
CA PRO A 137 -0.31 6.06 14.99
C PRO A 137 0.17 6.96 13.85
N ILE A 138 -0.55 8.06 13.60
CA ILE A 138 -0.15 9.12 12.66
C ILE A 138 0.34 10.30 13.50
N ALA A 139 1.58 10.73 13.29
CA ALA A 139 2.16 11.86 14.01
C ALA A 139 1.42 13.17 13.70
N ASP A 140 1.37 14.08 14.67
CA ASP A 140 0.64 15.35 14.55
C ASP A 140 1.23 16.31 13.51
N ASP A 141 2.52 16.15 13.20
CA ASP A 141 3.23 16.89 12.16
C ASP A 141 3.02 16.31 10.74
N CYS A 142 2.32 15.17 10.63
CA CYS A 142 1.95 14.61 9.33
C CYS A 142 1.06 15.61 8.57
N PRO A 143 1.41 15.99 7.33
CA PRO A 143 0.60 16.94 6.57
C PRO A 143 -0.85 16.44 6.43
N LEU A 144 -1.82 17.33 6.73
CA LEU A 144 -3.25 16.99 6.81
C LEU A 144 -3.75 16.19 5.61
N LYS A 145 -3.31 16.55 4.39
CA LYS A 145 -3.69 15.83 3.17
C LYS A 145 -3.37 14.34 3.20
N TRP A 146 -2.22 13.94 3.77
CA TRP A 146 -1.84 12.53 3.87
C TRP A 146 -2.66 11.81 4.92
N LYS A 147 -2.92 12.48 6.06
CA LYS A 147 -3.80 11.98 7.11
C LYS A 147 -5.21 11.72 6.57
N ASP A 148 -5.77 12.68 5.83
CA ASP A 148 -7.11 12.58 5.24
C ASP A 148 -7.21 11.42 4.24
N ILE A 149 -6.20 11.24 3.37
CA ILE A 149 -6.17 10.13 2.41
C ILE A 149 -6.13 8.78 3.13
N MET A 150 -5.22 8.61 4.10
CA MET A 150 -5.12 7.36 4.87
C MET A 150 -6.43 7.05 5.59
N GLN A 151 -7.00 8.04 6.29
CA GLN A 151 -8.28 7.88 6.98
C GLN A 151 -9.42 7.55 6.03
N SER A 152 -9.49 8.20 4.87
CA SER A 152 -10.50 7.89 3.85
C SER A 152 -10.39 6.45 3.36
N CYS A 153 -9.17 5.93 3.20
CA CYS A 153 -8.94 4.53 2.79
C CYS A 153 -9.51 3.51 3.79
N TRP A 154 -9.49 3.84 5.10
CA TRP A 154 -9.98 2.95 6.16
C TRP A 154 -11.47 3.13 6.48
N GLN A 155 -12.16 4.01 5.75
CA GLN A 155 -13.61 4.20 5.84
C GLN A 155 -14.35 3.58 4.66
N VAL A 156 -13.64 3.06 3.65
CA VAL A 156 -14.24 2.46 2.46
C VAL A 156 -14.69 1.04 2.81
N GLY A 157 -15.93 0.90 3.27
CA GLY A 157 -16.59 -0.40 3.46
C GLY A 157 -17.22 -0.60 4.84
N PHE A 158 -18.56 -0.57 4.86
CA PHE A 158 -19.41 -1.21 5.87
C PHE A 158 -20.67 -1.76 5.18
#